data_AF-A0A2M8B9Q0-F1
#
_entry.id   AF-A0A2M8B9Q0-F1
#
_cell.length_a   1.000
_cell.length_b   1.000
_cell.length_c   1.000
_cell.angle_alpha   90.00
_cell.angle_beta   90.00
_cell.angle_gamma   90.00
#
_symmetry.space_group_name_H-M   'P 1'
#
loop_
_entity.id
_entity.type
_entity.pdbx_description
1 polymer ?
#
loop_
_entity_poly.entity_id
_entity_poly.type
_entity_poly.pdbx_seq_one_letter_code
_entity_poly.pdbx_strand_id
1 'polypeptide(L)'
;MMRLVTLLFVLLAALSFVACDDGGGVVGGDCTSLCTEAQVGDCTAIKGNCGNFCAALDAKQGAAGCTDLRTAYISCLNQGANVCDINCDTQENALSSCMGNYCAQNLSDPDCQTLIGSFQ
;
A
#
# COMPACT_ATOMS: atom_id res chain seq x y z
N MET A 1 -31.21 -34.31 -34.40
CA MET A 1 -32.28 -33.28 -34.31
C MET A 1 -32.32 -32.81 -32.86
N MET A 2 -32.50 -31.55 -32.44
CA MET A 2 -32.42 -30.21 -33.01
C MET A 2 -32.80 -29.30 -31.83
N ARG A 3 -31.94 -28.33 -31.48
CA ARG A 3 -32.24 -27.02 -30.87
C ARG A 3 -32.92 -26.96 -29.48
N LEU A 4 -32.17 -26.42 -28.51
CA LEU A 4 -32.66 -25.50 -27.49
C LEU A 4 -31.58 -24.40 -27.35
N VAL A 5 -31.62 -23.37 -28.21
CA VAL A 5 -32.16 -22.03 -27.92
C VAL A 5 -31.56 -21.43 -26.63
N THR A 6 -30.43 -20.76 -26.83
CA THR A 6 -30.11 -19.41 -26.34
C THR A 6 -30.77 -18.95 -25.04
N LEU A 7 -30.05 -19.02 -23.93
CA LEU A 7 -30.29 -18.15 -22.77
C LEU A 7 -28.98 -17.51 -22.33
N LEU A 8 -28.80 -16.30 -22.84
CA LEU A 8 -27.83 -15.30 -22.44
C LEU A 8 -28.13 -14.91 -20.99
N PHE A 9 -27.46 -15.53 -20.01
CA PHE A 9 -27.49 -15.05 -18.62
C PHE A 9 -26.30 -14.12 -18.38
N VAL A 10 -26.63 -12.83 -18.37
CA VAL A 10 -25.78 -11.71 -17.95
C VAL A 10 -25.28 -11.98 -16.52
N LEU A 11 -24.01 -12.36 -16.38
CA LEU A 11 -23.29 -12.37 -15.10
C LEU A 11 -22.65 -11.00 -14.89
N LEU A 12 -23.46 -10.04 -14.45
CA LEU A 12 -23.01 -8.82 -13.79
C LEU A 12 -23.56 -8.82 -12.37
N ALA A 13 -22.67 -9.04 -11.40
CA ALA A 13 -22.59 -8.26 -10.16
C ALA A 13 -21.46 -8.87 -9.32
N ALA A 14 -20.29 -8.23 -9.44
CA ALA A 14 -19.20 -8.34 -8.50
C ALA A 14 -19.68 -7.90 -7.11
N LEU A 15 -20.06 -8.86 -6.29
CA LEU A 15 -20.24 -8.73 -4.85
C LEU A 15 -19.54 -9.93 -4.20
N SER A 16 -18.23 -10.03 -4.45
CA SER A 16 -17.37 -10.84 -3.58
C SER A 16 -17.07 -9.98 -2.37
N PHE A 17 -17.90 -10.15 -1.34
CA PHE A 17 -17.51 -9.95 0.03
C PHE A 17 -16.25 -10.77 0.27
N VAL A 18 -15.07 -10.16 0.14
CA VAL A 18 -13.83 -10.74 0.65
C VAL A 18 -13.58 -10.09 2.00
N ALA A 19 -13.48 -10.98 2.98
CA ALA A 19 -13.36 -10.73 4.38
C ALA A 19 -12.19 -9.79 4.70
N CYS A 20 -12.43 -8.92 5.67
CA CYS A 20 -11.42 -8.51 6.61
C CYS A 20 -10.93 -9.79 7.32
N ASP A 21 -9.78 -10.33 6.92
CA ASP A 21 -9.05 -11.34 7.69
C ASP A 21 -7.56 -11.02 7.64
N ASP A 22 -7.01 -10.98 8.84
CA ASP A 22 -5.67 -10.59 9.23
C ASP A 22 -4.66 -11.66 8.74
N GLY A 23 -3.84 -11.33 7.74
CA GLY A 23 -2.62 -12.09 7.44
C GLY A 23 -2.66 -13.06 6.24
N GLY A 24 -1.81 -12.77 5.25
CA GLY A 24 -1.25 -13.78 4.34
C GLY A 24 -1.90 -13.85 2.96
N GLY A 25 -1.30 -13.20 1.96
CA GLY A 25 -1.78 -13.36 0.59
C GLY A 25 -1.16 -12.50 -0.50
N VAL A 26 0.06 -11.99 -0.33
CA VAL A 26 0.88 -11.51 -1.46
C VAL A 26 2.23 -12.18 -1.33
N VAL A 27 2.69 -12.85 -2.39
CA VAL A 27 4.08 -13.30 -2.50
C VAL A 27 4.91 -12.03 -2.73
N GLY A 28 5.16 -11.32 -1.63
CA GLY A 28 5.80 -10.02 -1.59
C GLY A 28 6.16 -9.72 -0.13
N GLY A 29 7.31 -9.12 0.10
CA GLY A 29 7.81 -8.82 1.44
C GLY A 29 6.79 -8.03 2.26
N ASP A 30 6.79 -8.21 3.58
CA ASP A 30 5.99 -7.35 4.45
C ASP A 30 6.51 -5.90 4.37
N CYS A 31 5.65 -4.92 4.66
CA CYS A 31 5.99 -3.50 4.59
C CYS A 31 7.28 -3.17 5.34
N THR A 32 7.52 -3.80 6.49
CA THR A 32 8.69 -3.55 7.32
C THR A 32 9.95 -4.07 6.65
N SER A 33 9.93 -5.31 6.12
CA SER A 33 11.06 -5.88 5.38
C SER A 33 11.40 -5.03 4.16
N LEU A 34 10.40 -4.71 3.32
CA LEU A 34 10.61 -3.93 2.10
C LEU A 34 11.12 -2.53 2.38
N CYS A 35 10.55 -1.84 3.38
CA CYS A 35 11.05 -0.54 3.82
C CYS A 35 12.50 -0.64 4.31
N THR A 36 12.82 -1.67 5.10
CA THR A 36 14.17 -1.85 5.67
C THR A 36 15.19 -2.11 4.56
N GLU A 37 14.85 -3.01 3.63
CA GLU A 37 15.70 -3.31 2.47
C GLU A 37 15.87 -2.08 1.58
N ALA A 38 14.81 -1.30 1.33
CA ALA A 38 14.87 -0.10 0.53
C ALA A 38 15.72 1.00 1.18
N GLN A 39 15.66 1.13 2.52
CA GLN A 39 16.51 2.04 3.28
C GLN A 39 17.97 1.61 3.23
N VAL A 40 18.25 0.30 3.36
CA VAL A 40 19.62 -0.25 3.26
C VAL A 40 20.20 -0.04 1.86
N GLY A 41 19.37 -0.18 0.82
CA GLY A 41 19.74 0.07 -0.57
C GLY A 41 19.71 1.53 -1.00
N ASP A 42 19.36 2.46 -0.10
CA ASP A 42 19.19 3.89 -0.34
C ASP A 42 18.33 4.23 -1.58
N CYS A 43 17.23 3.49 -1.75
CA CYS A 43 16.31 3.64 -2.89
C CYS A 43 14.89 4.03 -2.46
N THR A 44 14.73 4.55 -1.25
CA THR A 44 13.48 5.14 -0.73
C THR A 44 13.78 6.44 0.02
N ALA A 45 12.84 7.37 -0.03
CA ALA A 45 12.83 8.60 0.77
C ALA A 45 12.23 8.37 2.17
N ILE A 46 11.64 7.19 2.42
CA ILE A 46 11.15 6.80 3.75
C ILE A 46 12.35 6.52 4.66
N LYS A 47 12.54 7.32 5.70
CA LYS A 47 13.62 7.19 6.69
C LYS A 47 13.09 6.85 8.09
N GLY A 48 14.00 6.43 8.97
CA GLY A 48 13.69 6.09 10.37
C GLY A 48 13.26 4.64 10.57
N ASN A 49 12.56 4.35 11.66
CA ASN A 49 12.17 2.98 12.01
C ASN A 49 11.00 2.49 11.12
N CYS A 50 11.29 1.54 10.23
CA CYS A 50 10.28 0.96 9.31
C CYS A 50 9.10 0.30 10.01
N GLY A 51 9.29 -0.31 11.19
CA GLY A 51 8.19 -0.92 11.94
C GLY A 51 7.20 0.14 12.44
N ASN A 52 7.70 1.26 12.97
CA ASN A 52 6.87 2.38 13.40
C ASN A 52 6.16 3.03 12.20
N PHE A 53 6.88 3.23 11.10
CA PHE A 53 6.31 3.76 9.86
C PHE A 53 5.15 2.89 9.36
N CYS A 54 5.38 1.58 9.19
CA CYS A 54 4.38 0.67 8.66
C CYS A 54 3.16 0.54 9.59
N ALA A 55 3.36 0.52 10.91
CA ALA A 55 2.27 0.50 11.88
C ALA A 55 1.42 1.79 11.81
N ALA A 56 2.07 2.96 11.77
CA ALA A 56 1.39 4.24 11.64
C ALA A 56 0.66 4.36 10.30
N LEU A 57 1.26 3.85 9.22
CA LEU A 57 0.66 3.82 7.90
C LEU A 57 -0.60 2.95 7.88
N ASP A 58 -0.54 1.74 8.43
CA ASP A 58 -1.68 0.83 8.49
C ASP A 58 -2.83 1.41 9.34
N ALA A 59 -2.51 2.12 10.42
CA ALA A 59 -3.50 2.78 11.27
C ALA A 59 -4.25 3.93 10.58
N LYS A 60 -3.60 4.68 9.67
CA LYS A 60 -4.16 5.92 9.11
C LYS A 60 -4.57 5.85 7.65
N GLN A 61 -4.00 4.95 6.86
CA GLN A 61 -4.25 4.90 5.41
C GLN A 61 -5.74 4.78 5.04
N GLY A 62 -6.52 4.03 5.84
CA GLY A 62 -7.95 3.83 5.57
C GLY A 62 -8.74 5.11 5.81
N ALA A 63 -8.48 5.78 6.94
CA ALA A 63 -9.09 7.06 7.27
C ALA A 63 -8.65 8.17 6.30
N ALA A 64 -7.42 8.10 5.78
CA ALA A 64 -6.87 9.03 4.82
C ALA A 64 -7.33 8.77 3.36
N GLY A 65 -7.92 7.59 3.08
CA GLY A 65 -8.26 7.19 1.71
C GLY A 65 -7.04 6.85 0.84
N CYS A 66 -5.90 6.50 1.46
CA CYS A 66 -4.62 6.24 0.79
C CYS A 66 -4.29 4.75 0.62
N THR A 67 -5.22 3.84 0.94
CA THR A 67 -4.99 2.37 0.91
C THR A 67 -4.51 1.86 -0.45
N ASP A 68 -5.08 2.38 -1.55
CA ASP A 68 -4.68 2.00 -2.90
C ASP A 68 -3.26 2.46 -3.23
N LEU A 69 -2.85 3.61 -2.69
CA LEU A 69 -1.51 4.16 -2.89
C LEU A 69 -0.46 3.37 -2.11
N ARG A 70 -0.77 2.91 -0.88
CA ARG A 70 0.09 1.96 -0.17
C ARG A 70 0.23 0.67 -0.97
N THR A 71 -0.88 0.13 -1.46
CA THR A 71 -0.87 -1.10 -2.24
C THR A 71 -0.01 -0.95 -3.49
N ALA A 72 -0.17 0.16 -4.23
CA ALA A 72 0.64 0.46 -5.40
C ALA A 72 2.14 0.58 -5.07
N TYR A 73 2.49 1.24 -3.96
CA TYR A 73 3.88 1.37 -3.51
C TYR A 73 4.49 0.01 -3.15
N ILE A 74 3.84 -0.78 -2.30
CA ILE A 74 4.31 -2.12 -1.91
C ILE A 74 4.38 -3.06 -3.12
N SER A 75 3.41 -2.99 -4.04
CA SER A 75 3.49 -3.74 -5.29
C SER A 75 4.64 -3.29 -6.19
N CYS A 76 5.05 -2.02 -6.15
CA CYS A 76 6.22 -1.55 -6.88
C CYS A 76 7.51 -2.15 -6.33
N LEU A 77 7.71 -2.09 -5.01
CA LEU A 77 8.88 -2.65 -4.33
C LEU A 77 9.04 -4.15 -4.56
N ASN A 78 7.94 -4.88 -4.75
CA ASN A 78 7.93 -6.32 -4.99
C ASN A 78 8.10 -6.76 -6.47
N GLN A 79 8.20 -5.83 -7.42
CA GLN A 79 8.32 -6.18 -8.84
C GLN A 79 9.74 -6.60 -9.25
N GLY A 80 10.76 -6.18 -8.50
CA GLY A 80 12.17 -6.50 -8.76
C GLY A 80 12.61 -7.85 -8.19
N ALA A 81 13.79 -8.32 -8.59
CA ALA A 81 14.47 -9.38 -7.85
C ALA A 81 15.01 -8.85 -6.52
N ASN A 82 15.36 -7.56 -6.48
CA ASN A 82 15.67 -6.77 -5.30
C ASN A 82 14.76 -5.54 -5.24
N VAL A 83 14.55 -5.03 -4.03
CA VAL A 83 13.68 -3.86 -3.75
C VAL A 83 14.08 -2.59 -4.51
N CYS A 84 15.36 -2.44 -4.86
CA CYS A 84 15.90 -1.26 -5.56
C CYS A 84 16.03 -1.44 -7.07
N ASP A 85 15.61 -2.58 -7.64
CA ASP A 85 15.70 -2.82 -9.09
C ASP A 85 14.70 -1.96 -9.88
N ILE A 86 13.61 -1.55 -9.23
CA ILE A 86 12.52 -0.77 -9.84
C ILE A 86 12.47 0.59 -9.16
N ASN A 87 12.40 1.68 -9.95
CA ASN A 87 12.15 3.00 -9.41
C ASN A 87 10.66 3.10 -9.01
N CYS A 88 10.43 3.29 -7.71
CA CYS A 88 9.10 3.41 -7.10
C CYS A 88 8.76 4.83 -6.62
N ASP A 89 9.53 5.84 -7.04
CA ASP A 89 9.39 7.24 -6.61
C ASP A 89 7.98 7.77 -6.90
N THR A 90 7.36 7.37 -7.99
CA THR A 90 6.02 7.86 -8.36
C THR A 90 4.99 7.38 -7.34
N GLN A 91 5.02 6.10 -6.98
CA GLN A 91 4.11 5.49 -6.03
C GLN A 91 4.40 5.98 -4.61
N GLU A 92 5.68 6.10 -4.26
CA GLU A 92 6.12 6.64 -2.97
C GLU A 92 5.67 8.09 -2.79
N ASN A 93 5.90 8.96 -3.79
CA ASN A 93 5.47 10.36 -3.74
C ASN A 93 3.96 10.52 -3.68
N ALA A 94 3.20 9.68 -4.38
CA ALA A 94 1.75 9.68 -4.30
C ALA A 94 1.27 9.31 -2.89
N LEU A 95 1.85 8.26 -2.30
CA LEU A 95 1.54 7.84 -0.93
C LEU A 95 1.92 8.93 0.09
N SER A 96 3.13 9.45 0.00
CA SER A 96 3.65 10.53 0.85
C SER A 96 2.76 11.77 0.76
N SER A 97 2.36 12.18 -0.43
CA SER A 97 1.46 13.33 -0.63
C SER A 97 0.09 13.11 -0.01
N CYS A 98 -0.48 11.92 -0.17
CA CYS A 98 -1.79 11.57 0.39
C CYS A 98 -1.75 11.57 1.93
N MET A 99 -0.78 10.87 2.52
CA MET A 99 -0.61 10.81 3.96
C MET A 99 -0.21 12.17 4.54
N GLY A 100 0.63 12.94 3.83
CA GLY A 100 1.04 14.28 4.22
C GLY A 100 -0.15 15.24 4.31
N ASN A 101 -1.06 15.24 3.33
CA ASN A 101 -2.26 16.06 3.35
C ASN A 101 -3.22 15.70 4.49
N TYR A 102 -3.38 14.40 4.76
CA TYR A 102 -4.19 13.94 5.89
C TYR A 102 -3.54 14.31 7.23
N CYS A 103 -2.26 14.05 7.38
CA CYS A 103 -1.54 14.25 8.64
C CYS A 103 -1.27 15.72 8.96
N ALA A 104 -1.19 16.60 7.96
CA ALA A 104 -1.17 18.04 8.17
C ALA A 104 -2.43 18.55 8.89
N GLN A 105 -3.56 17.85 8.76
CA GLN A 105 -4.81 18.16 9.45
C GLN A 105 -4.97 17.43 10.79
N ASN A 106 -4.09 16.47 11.08
CA ASN A 106 -4.16 15.57 12.25
C ASN A 106 -2.84 15.54 13.04
N LEU A 107 -2.15 16.68 13.15
CA LEU A 107 -0.79 16.77 13.73
C LEU A 107 -0.70 16.41 15.23
N SER A 108 -1.82 16.41 15.96
CA SER A 108 -1.86 15.93 17.35
C SER A 108 -1.81 14.41 17.46
N ASP A 109 -2.03 13.70 16.35
CA ASP A 109 -2.00 12.24 16.30
C ASP A 109 -0.54 11.75 16.18
N PRO A 110 -0.06 10.90 17.11
CA PRO A 110 1.33 10.44 17.12
C PRO A 110 1.70 9.59 15.90
N ASP A 111 0.74 8.89 15.29
CA ASP A 111 0.98 8.14 14.06
C ASP A 111 1.25 9.11 12.90
N CYS A 112 0.53 10.23 12.87
CA CYS A 112 0.76 11.26 11.86
C CYS A 112 2.09 11.99 12.03
N GLN A 113 2.53 12.20 13.28
CA GLN A 113 3.87 12.71 13.55
C GLN A 113 4.95 11.72 13.08
N THR A 114 4.73 10.42 13.28
CA THR A 114 5.62 9.36 12.82
C THR A 114 5.70 9.35 11.29
N LEU A 115 4.56 9.36 10.60
CA LEU A 115 4.50 9.36 9.14
C LEU A 115 5.19 10.58 8.53
N ILE A 116 4.89 11.78 9.04
CA ILE A 116 5.53 13.02 8.56
C ILE A 116 7.04 12.99 8.81
N GLY A 117 7.48 12.50 9.98
CA GLY A 117 8.91 12.39 10.29
C GLY A 117 9.65 11.37 9.42
N SER A 118 8.93 10.38 8.89
CA SER A 118 9.48 9.33 8.03
C SER A 118 9.61 9.72 6.56
N PHE A 119 8.75 10.58 6.01
CA PHE A 119 8.87 11.06 4.63
C PHE A 119 9.88 12.22 4.55
N GLN A 120 11.09 12.00 4.02
CA GLN A 120 12.17 13.01 3.96
C GLN A 120 12.76 13.23 2.58
#